data_AF-A0A7Y4HZV0-F1
#
_entry.id   AF-A0A7Y4HZV0-F1
#
_cell.length_a   1.000
_cell.length_b   1.000
_cell.length_c   1.000
_cell.angle_alpha   90.00
_cell.angle_beta   90.00
_cell.angle_gamma   90.00
#
_symmetry.space_group_name_H-M   'P 1'
#
loop_
_entity.id
_entity.type
_entity.pdbx_description
1 polymer ?
#
loop_
_entity_poly.entity_id
_entity_poly.type
_entity_poly.pdbx_seq_one_letter_code
_entity_poly.pdbx_strand_id
1 'polypeptide(L)'
;MIFQKALSPAHVAQLVEGNRDTVSGFVLNAADVVGLSKDRLYQAHGVGFAGSPWDPNAAYFDVLRFAEPPGVYVHTPIAPEFVDRPPFTGNGFALFDGGYVPQYFLDEVRIPPAAELYRITPDGNAAFLAVYRDVANGWALAQGSGLATPAPSLPSLVMGWVAIWDGFRFSADLVKENTAVILAATSQPPEEVGGFTQTERGCWAREVPLSDLDELFELNSTCRFKGEPFRITAVSHDGETRVFRLFYTGHNADTAEAMRLNKSDAGVYWTTVPETEVTDVELIQNTLKDLRVGS
;
A
#
# COMPACT_ATOMS: atom_id res chain seq x y z
N MET A 1 9.31 -2.12 11.78
CA MET A 1 8.91 -3.55 11.78
C MET A 1 8.82 -4.08 10.33
N ILE A 2 8.55 -5.37 10.14
CA ILE A 2 8.12 -5.92 8.84
C ILE A 2 6.64 -6.28 8.98
N PHE A 3 5.78 -5.61 8.22
CA PHE A 3 4.36 -5.97 8.16
C PHE A 3 4.11 -7.09 7.17
N GLN A 4 3.08 -7.88 7.46
CA GLN A 4 2.56 -8.94 6.62
C GLN A 4 1.09 -8.66 6.31
N LYS A 5 0.72 -8.63 5.04
CA LYS A 5 -0.65 -8.48 4.53
C LYS A 5 -1.08 -9.75 3.80
N ALA A 6 -2.23 -10.30 4.14
CA ALA A 6 -2.85 -11.37 3.36
C ALA A 6 -3.35 -10.86 1.99
N LEU A 7 -3.02 -11.56 0.91
CA LEU A 7 -3.48 -11.25 -0.45
C LEU A 7 -4.35 -12.36 -1.03
N SER A 8 -5.59 -12.03 -1.43
CA SER A 8 -6.43 -12.96 -2.18
C SER A 8 -5.86 -13.15 -3.59
N PRO A 9 -6.28 -14.19 -4.35
CA PRO A 9 -5.87 -14.33 -5.75
C PRO A 9 -6.18 -13.08 -6.59
N ALA A 10 -7.30 -12.41 -6.34
CA ALA A 10 -7.65 -11.16 -7.00
C ALA A 10 -6.70 -10.00 -6.62
N HIS A 11 -6.25 -9.95 -5.36
CA HIS A 11 -5.23 -8.98 -4.94
C HIS A 11 -3.89 -9.25 -5.62
N VAL A 12 -3.45 -10.51 -5.71
CA VAL A 12 -2.19 -10.86 -6.39
C VAL A 12 -2.26 -10.45 -7.87
N ALA A 13 -3.37 -10.75 -8.55
CA ALA A 13 -3.58 -10.33 -9.94
C ALA A 13 -3.55 -8.80 -10.10
N GLN A 14 -4.23 -8.05 -9.23
CA GLN A 14 -4.23 -6.58 -9.32
C GLN A 14 -2.89 -5.97 -8.96
N LEU A 15 -2.22 -6.50 -7.95
CA LEU A 15 -1.00 -5.93 -7.38
C LEU A 15 0.21 -6.24 -8.25
N VAL A 16 0.45 -7.53 -8.51
CA VAL A 16 1.62 -7.99 -9.24
C VAL A 16 1.38 -7.93 -10.74
N GLU A 17 0.35 -8.60 -11.24
CA GLU A 17 0.11 -8.72 -12.68
C GLU A 17 -0.36 -7.37 -13.27
N GLY A 18 -1.19 -6.63 -12.54
CA GLY A 18 -1.58 -5.25 -12.86
C GLY A 18 -0.52 -4.19 -12.55
N ASN A 19 0.59 -4.58 -11.91
CA ASN A 19 1.70 -3.72 -11.51
C ASN A 19 1.28 -2.48 -10.70
N ARG A 20 0.29 -2.66 -9.81
CA ARG A 20 -0.11 -1.64 -8.84
C ARG A 20 0.91 -1.55 -7.72
N ASP A 21 1.02 -0.35 -7.16
CA ASP A 21 2.03 0.00 -6.18
C ASP A 21 1.46 0.57 -4.88
N THR A 22 0.19 0.28 -4.56
CA THR A 22 -0.43 0.65 -3.29
C THR A 22 -0.91 -0.55 -2.49
N VAL A 23 -0.86 -0.43 -1.17
CA VAL A 23 -1.36 -1.43 -0.21
C VAL A 23 -2.09 -0.73 0.93
N SER A 24 -3.11 -1.40 1.49
CA SER A 24 -3.90 -0.93 2.62
C SER A 24 -4.55 -2.10 3.37
N GLY A 25 -5.21 -1.80 4.48
CA GLY A 25 -6.04 -2.74 5.24
C GLY A 25 -5.31 -3.31 6.44
N PHE A 26 -5.91 -4.36 7.02
CA PHE A 26 -5.32 -5.01 8.20
C PHE A 26 -4.00 -5.71 7.87
N VAL A 27 -3.02 -5.51 8.73
CA VAL A 27 -1.70 -6.13 8.68
C VAL A 27 -1.27 -6.62 10.05
N LEU A 28 -0.37 -7.60 10.05
CA LEU A 28 0.25 -8.16 11.26
C LEU A 28 1.75 -7.96 11.18
N ASN A 29 2.45 -7.93 12.30
CA ASN A 29 3.91 -8.02 12.29
C ASN A 29 4.33 -9.44 11.85
N ALA A 30 5.15 -9.55 10.81
CA ALA A 30 5.54 -10.83 10.22
C ALA A 30 6.25 -11.75 11.23
N ALA A 31 7.01 -11.17 12.17
CA ALA A 31 7.70 -11.93 13.21
C ALA A 31 6.76 -12.62 14.20
N ASP A 32 5.56 -12.06 14.44
CA ASP A 32 4.61 -12.59 15.41
C ASP A 32 3.79 -13.77 14.85
N VAL A 33 3.79 -13.94 13.53
CA VAL A 33 3.02 -14.97 12.81
C VAL A 33 3.92 -15.92 12.00
N VAL A 34 5.23 -15.85 12.19
CA VAL A 34 6.18 -16.76 11.56
C VAL A 34 5.93 -18.20 12.05
N GLY A 35 5.94 -19.15 11.12
CA GLY A 35 5.72 -20.56 11.43
C GLY A 35 4.26 -20.95 11.73
N LEU A 36 3.31 -20.01 11.68
CA LEU A 36 1.89 -20.37 11.69
C LEU A 36 1.52 -21.14 10.42
N SER A 37 0.65 -22.14 10.58
CA SER A 37 0.07 -22.87 9.44
C SER A 37 -0.84 -21.96 8.62
N LYS A 38 -1.13 -22.41 7.39
CA LYS A 38 -2.08 -21.74 6.48
C LYS A 38 -3.41 -21.39 7.16
N ASP A 39 -3.99 -22.32 7.91
CA ASP A 39 -5.31 -22.14 8.54
C ASP A 39 -5.26 -21.15 9.71
N ARG A 40 -4.16 -21.15 10.47
CA ARG A 40 -3.94 -20.16 11.53
C ARG A 40 -3.67 -18.77 10.96
N LEU A 41 -2.96 -18.67 9.83
CA LEU A 41 -2.80 -17.41 9.12
C LEU A 41 -4.13 -16.88 8.57
N TYR A 42 -4.99 -17.75 8.02
CA TYR A 42 -6.33 -17.37 7.59
C TYR A 42 -7.15 -16.75 8.74
N GLN A 43 -7.09 -17.34 9.93
CA GLN A 43 -7.75 -16.82 11.13
C GLN A 43 -7.09 -15.51 11.62
N ALA A 44 -5.77 -15.51 11.77
CA ALA A 44 -5.01 -14.36 12.28
C ALA A 44 -5.11 -13.12 11.39
N HIS A 45 -5.16 -13.28 10.07
CA HIS A 45 -5.38 -12.15 9.15
C HIS A 45 -6.87 -11.74 9.08
N GLY A 46 -7.76 -12.44 9.76
CA GLY A 46 -9.18 -12.09 9.85
C GLY A 46 -9.88 -12.12 8.49
N VAL A 47 -9.39 -12.90 7.52
CA VAL A 47 -9.91 -12.87 6.15
C VAL A 47 -11.23 -13.63 5.98
N GLY A 48 -11.72 -14.32 7.02
CA GLY A 48 -12.98 -15.07 7.01
C GLY A 48 -14.24 -14.26 7.31
N PHE A 49 -14.29 -12.98 6.94
CA PHE A 49 -15.46 -12.12 7.15
C PHE A 49 -16.62 -12.45 6.20
N ALA A 50 -17.82 -11.97 6.51
CA ALA A 50 -19.01 -12.19 5.68
C ALA A 50 -18.83 -11.63 4.26
N GLY A 51 -19.03 -12.48 3.24
CA GLY A 51 -18.81 -12.10 1.84
C GLY A 51 -17.33 -12.10 1.41
N SER A 52 -16.45 -12.66 2.24
CA SER A 52 -15.03 -12.76 1.90
C SER A 52 -14.79 -13.53 0.60
N PRO A 53 -13.90 -13.03 -0.29
CA PRO A 53 -13.52 -13.74 -1.51
C PRO A 53 -12.53 -14.90 -1.25
N TRP A 54 -12.15 -15.14 0.01
CA TRP A 54 -11.15 -16.13 0.37
C TRP A 54 -11.76 -17.51 0.58
N ASP A 55 -11.25 -18.50 -0.15
CA ASP A 55 -11.56 -19.91 0.09
C ASP A 55 -10.73 -20.46 1.27
N PRO A 56 -11.35 -20.86 2.40
CA PRO A 56 -10.62 -21.45 3.52
C PRO A 56 -9.91 -22.77 3.14
N ASN A 57 -10.41 -23.48 2.12
CA ASN A 57 -9.84 -24.74 1.63
C ASN A 57 -8.79 -24.54 0.54
N ALA A 58 -8.41 -23.30 0.22
CA ALA A 58 -7.36 -23.03 -0.74
C ALA A 58 -6.07 -23.79 -0.37
N ALA A 59 -5.37 -24.32 -1.38
CA ALA A 59 -4.16 -25.12 -1.19
C ALA A 59 -2.99 -24.31 -0.61
N TYR A 60 -3.09 -22.99 -0.60
CA TYR A 60 -2.06 -22.08 -0.13
C TYR A 60 -2.67 -20.77 0.39
N PHE A 61 -1.83 -19.95 1.00
CA PHE A 61 -2.18 -18.62 1.49
C PHE A 61 -1.08 -17.62 1.12
N ASP A 62 -1.39 -16.65 0.27
CA ASP A 62 -0.41 -15.69 -0.21
C ASP A 62 -0.32 -14.48 0.74
N VAL A 63 0.91 -14.07 1.04
CA VAL A 63 1.21 -12.95 1.94
C VAL A 63 2.25 -12.02 1.34
N LEU A 64 2.00 -10.71 1.45
CA LEU A 64 2.96 -9.68 1.15
C LEU A 64 3.67 -9.25 2.43
N ARG A 65 5.01 -9.23 2.42
CA ARG A 65 5.84 -8.73 3.51
C ARG A 65 6.57 -7.47 3.10
N PHE A 66 6.55 -6.44 3.93
CA PHE A 66 7.13 -5.14 3.59
C PHE A 66 7.59 -4.40 4.83
N ALA A 67 8.57 -3.51 4.65
CA ALA A 67 9.01 -2.62 5.72
C ALA A 67 7.86 -1.74 6.19
N GLU A 68 7.82 -1.45 7.48
CA GLU A 68 6.83 -0.54 8.05
C GLU A 68 6.88 0.84 7.35
N PRO A 69 5.74 1.31 6.80
CA PRO A 69 5.65 2.66 6.22
C PRO A 69 5.65 3.73 7.33
N PRO A 70 5.70 5.03 6.99
CA PRO A 70 5.65 6.09 7.98
C PRO A 70 4.49 5.93 8.97
N GLY A 71 4.78 6.13 10.26
CA GLY A 71 3.84 5.79 11.35
C GLY A 71 2.51 6.54 11.32
N VAL A 72 2.43 7.69 10.62
CA VAL A 72 1.18 8.45 10.42
C VAL A 72 0.10 7.67 9.66
N TYR A 73 0.46 6.57 8.97
CA TYR A 73 -0.48 5.71 8.24
C TYR A 73 -0.79 4.40 8.95
N VAL A 74 -0.17 4.15 10.11
CA VAL A 74 -0.26 2.90 10.85
C VAL A 74 -1.10 3.12 12.09
N HIS A 75 -2.23 2.42 12.16
CA HIS A 75 -3.22 2.60 13.21
C HIS A 75 -3.34 1.35 14.07
N THR A 76 -3.58 1.55 15.36
CA THR A 76 -4.00 0.46 16.26
C THR A 76 -5.53 0.41 16.26
N PRO A 77 -6.17 -0.64 15.71
CA PRO A 77 -7.60 -0.64 15.46
C PRO A 77 -8.38 -1.08 16.72
N ILE A 78 -8.60 -0.13 17.63
CA ILE A 78 -9.32 -0.32 18.91
C ILE A 78 -10.65 0.44 18.87
N ALA A 79 -11.70 -0.17 19.41
CA ALA A 79 -13.01 0.45 19.59
C ALA A 79 -13.04 1.38 20.82
N PRO A 80 -13.82 2.48 20.80
CA PRO A 80 -14.80 2.85 19.77
C PRO A 80 -14.24 3.63 18.58
N GLU A 81 -12.96 4.02 18.59
CA GLU A 81 -12.33 4.83 17.55
C GLU A 81 -12.25 4.09 16.19
N PHE A 82 -12.22 2.76 16.22
CA PHE A 82 -12.24 1.89 15.06
C PHE A 82 -13.44 0.93 15.12
N VAL A 83 -14.27 0.93 14.08
CA VAL A 83 -15.44 0.06 13.95
C VAL A 83 -15.35 -0.71 12.63
N ASP A 84 -15.37 -2.04 12.69
CA ASP A 84 -15.49 -2.92 11.52
C ASP A 84 -16.26 -4.20 11.87
N ARG A 85 -16.44 -5.08 10.89
CA ARG A 85 -17.23 -6.30 10.97
C ARG A 85 -16.38 -7.49 11.47
N PRO A 86 -17.00 -8.48 12.14
CA PRO A 86 -16.33 -9.73 12.48
C PRO A 86 -15.59 -10.35 11.27
N PRO A 87 -14.40 -10.95 11.46
CA PRO A 87 -13.82 -11.37 12.74
C PRO A 87 -13.06 -10.29 13.51
N PHE A 88 -13.11 -9.02 13.07
CA PHE A 88 -12.58 -7.90 13.84
C PHE A 88 -13.16 -7.86 15.25
N THR A 89 -12.28 -7.69 16.25
CA THR A 89 -12.60 -7.75 17.67
C THR A 89 -12.66 -6.37 18.34
N GLY A 90 -12.08 -5.34 17.70
CA GLY A 90 -12.00 -3.99 18.28
C GLY A 90 -11.07 -3.86 19.48
N ASN A 91 -10.21 -4.85 19.77
CA ASN A 91 -9.31 -4.80 20.92
C ASN A 91 -7.83 -4.64 20.55
N GLY A 92 -7.52 -4.39 19.27
CA GLY A 92 -6.15 -4.28 18.77
C GLY A 92 -5.42 -5.60 18.59
N PHE A 93 -6.10 -6.75 18.74
CA PHE A 93 -5.53 -8.08 18.55
C PHE A 93 -6.36 -8.93 17.60
N ALA A 94 -5.67 -9.65 16.72
CA ALA A 94 -6.28 -10.70 15.93
C ALA A 94 -6.16 -12.05 16.65
N LEU A 95 -7.21 -12.86 16.55
CA LEU A 95 -7.31 -14.16 17.21
C LEU A 95 -7.14 -15.31 16.22
N PHE A 96 -6.55 -16.40 16.67
CA PHE A 96 -6.51 -17.67 15.94
C PHE A 96 -6.49 -18.83 16.93
N ASP A 97 -6.67 -20.06 16.43
CA ASP A 97 -6.60 -21.25 17.25
C ASP A 97 -5.26 -21.36 17.99
N GLY A 98 -5.32 -21.31 19.32
CA GLY A 98 -4.15 -21.41 20.18
C GLY A 98 -3.38 -20.10 20.41
N GLY A 99 -3.87 -18.94 19.98
CA GLY A 99 -3.16 -17.68 20.24
C GLY A 99 -3.83 -16.39 19.75
N TYR A 100 -3.10 -15.30 19.93
CA TYR A 100 -3.45 -13.97 19.45
C TYR A 100 -2.17 -13.17 19.14
N VAL A 101 -2.29 -12.18 18.26
CA VAL A 101 -1.19 -11.28 17.88
C VAL A 101 -1.68 -9.84 17.75
N PRO A 102 -0.81 -8.83 17.99
CA PRO A 102 -1.15 -7.44 17.70
C PRO A 102 -1.59 -7.28 16.25
N GLN A 103 -2.69 -6.56 16.05
CA GLN A 103 -3.23 -6.22 14.75
C GLN A 103 -3.05 -4.73 14.49
N TYR A 104 -2.72 -4.38 13.26
CA TYR A 104 -2.60 -2.99 12.81
C TYR A 104 -3.51 -2.78 11.61
N PHE A 105 -3.95 -1.54 11.41
CA PHE A 105 -4.63 -1.12 10.19
C PHE A 105 -3.74 -0.13 9.45
N LEU A 106 -3.57 -0.35 8.15
CA LEU A 106 -2.73 0.47 7.29
C LEU A 106 -3.62 1.29 6.35
N ASP A 107 -3.51 2.62 6.41
CA ASP A 107 -4.08 3.48 5.37
C ASP A 107 -3.45 3.16 4.01
N GLU A 108 -4.11 3.51 2.92
CA GLU A 108 -3.50 3.32 1.61
C GLU A 108 -2.18 4.10 1.48
N VAL A 109 -1.11 3.35 1.22
CA VAL A 109 0.26 3.85 1.06
C VAL A 109 0.89 3.23 -0.18
N ARG A 110 1.95 3.87 -0.68
CA ARG A 110 2.84 3.21 -1.64
C ARG A 110 3.50 2.00 -0.98
N ILE A 111 3.58 0.90 -1.71
CA ILE A 111 4.32 -0.30 -1.30
C ILE A 111 5.79 0.08 -1.12
N PRO A 112 6.37 -0.14 0.07
CA PRO A 112 7.79 0.11 0.28
C PRO A 112 8.66 -0.76 -0.64
N PRO A 113 9.79 -0.22 -1.15
CA PRO A 113 10.78 -0.98 -1.88
C PRO A 113 11.20 -2.27 -1.17
N ALA A 114 11.55 -3.28 -1.96
CA ALA A 114 11.90 -4.62 -1.49
C ALA A 114 10.76 -5.35 -0.75
N ALA A 115 9.50 -4.99 -0.98
CA ALA A 115 8.37 -5.78 -0.51
C ALA A 115 8.29 -7.12 -1.23
N GLU A 116 8.12 -8.22 -0.49
CA GLU A 116 8.22 -9.59 -0.99
C GLU A 116 6.88 -10.32 -0.88
N LEU A 117 6.47 -10.95 -1.97
CA LEU A 117 5.31 -11.84 -2.02
C LEU A 117 5.74 -13.28 -1.78
N TYR A 118 5.07 -13.92 -0.82
CA TYR A 118 5.27 -15.33 -0.48
C TYR A 118 3.98 -16.11 -0.61
N ARG A 119 4.10 -17.38 -1.00
CA ARG A 119 3.06 -18.38 -0.92
C ARG A 119 3.30 -19.31 0.25
N ILE A 120 2.37 -19.34 1.19
CA ILE A 120 2.43 -20.23 2.34
C ILE A 120 1.66 -21.52 2.04
N THR A 121 2.34 -22.66 2.11
CA THR A 121 1.74 -23.99 1.93
C THR A 121 1.07 -24.46 3.22
N PRO A 122 0.26 -25.55 3.19
CA PRO A 122 -0.49 -26.00 4.36
C PRO A 122 0.39 -26.36 5.58
N ASP A 123 1.61 -26.83 5.33
CA ASP A 123 2.64 -27.15 6.32
C ASP A 123 3.41 -25.92 6.83
N GLY A 124 3.10 -24.71 6.36
CA GLY A 124 3.70 -23.45 6.80
C GLY A 124 4.99 -23.05 6.07
N ASN A 125 5.42 -23.82 5.07
CA ASN A 125 6.57 -23.45 4.24
C ASN A 125 6.23 -22.23 3.37
N ALA A 126 7.21 -21.32 3.21
CA ALA A 126 7.05 -20.10 2.44
C ALA A 126 7.85 -20.18 1.13
N ALA A 127 7.16 -20.13 -0.01
CA ALA A 127 7.79 -20.03 -1.33
C ALA A 127 7.78 -18.58 -1.82
N PHE A 128 8.94 -18.03 -2.15
CA PHE A 128 9.08 -16.68 -2.70
C PHE A 128 8.51 -16.61 -4.13
N LEU A 129 7.65 -15.63 -4.41
CA LEU A 129 6.96 -15.50 -5.70
C LEU A 129 7.36 -14.24 -6.48
N ALA A 130 7.51 -13.10 -5.81
CA ALA A 130 7.79 -11.82 -6.46
C ALA A 130 8.33 -10.80 -5.46
N VAL A 131 8.98 -9.75 -5.97
CA VAL A 131 9.43 -8.59 -5.20
C VAL A 131 9.02 -7.30 -5.90
N TYR A 132 8.49 -6.35 -5.14
CA TYR A 132 8.36 -4.97 -5.58
C TYR A 132 9.72 -4.29 -5.44
N ARG A 133 10.35 -3.92 -6.56
CA ARG A 133 11.70 -3.36 -6.54
C ARG A 133 11.69 -1.91 -6.05
N ASP A 134 11.00 -1.05 -6.79
CA ASP A 134 10.89 0.39 -6.54
C ASP A 134 9.86 1.00 -7.51
N VAL A 135 9.57 2.28 -7.34
CA VAL A 135 8.66 3.09 -8.14
C VAL A 135 8.93 3.01 -9.65
N ALA A 136 10.19 2.92 -10.09
CA ALA A 136 10.51 2.94 -11.51
C ALA A 136 10.48 1.54 -12.13
N ASN A 137 10.79 0.51 -11.35
CA ASN A 137 10.97 -0.86 -11.83
C ASN A 137 9.80 -1.80 -11.53
N GLY A 138 8.91 -1.41 -10.62
CA GLY A 138 7.70 -2.17 -10.25
C GLY A 138 8.00 -3.59 -9.76
N TRP A 139 7.09 -4.51 -10.07
CA TRP A 139 7.20 -5.92 -9.67
C TRP A 139 8.19 -6.71 -10.53
N ALA A 140 8.96 -7.57 -9.88
CA ALA A 140 9.80 -8.59 -10.49
C ALA A 140 9.38 -9.98 -9.99
N LEU A 141 9.28 -10.95 -10.89
CA LEU A 141 8.84 -12.31 -10.57
C LEU A 141 10.03 -13.22 -10.22
N ALA A 142 9.82 -14.12 -9.27
CA ALA A 142 10.70 -15.25 -9.06
C ALA A 142 10.60 -16.24 -10.22
N GLN A 143 11.71 -16.92 -10.53
CA GLN A 143 11.72 -17.96 -11.55
C GLN A 143 10.76 -19.09 -11.15
N GLY A 144 9.84 -19.46 -12.04
CA GLY A 144 8.88 -20.53 -11.79
C GLY A 144 7.74 -20.16 -10.83
N SER A 145 7.54 -18.89 -10.50
CA SER A 145 6.44 -18.43 -9.63
C SER A 145 5.04 -18.79 -10.16
N GLY A 146 4.90 -18.94 -11.48
CA GLY A 146 3.62 -19.21 -12.15
C GLY A 146 2.69 -18.01 -12.22
N LEU A 147 3.14 -16.82 -11.81
CA LEU A 147 2.40 -15.56 -11.94
C LEU A 147 2.54 -14.99 -13.36
N ALA A 148 1.56 -14.23 -13.81
CA ALA A 148 1.65 -13.52 -15.08
C ALA A 148 2.67 -12.37 -15.00
N THR A 149 3.33 -12.08 -16.13
CA THR A 149 4.26 -10.94 -16.23
C THR A 149 3.54 -9.63 -15.88
N PRO A 150 4.11 -8.80 -14.99
CA PRO A 150 3.55 -7.49 -14.64
C PRO A 150 3.33 -6.61 -15.87
N ALA A 151 2.17 -5.96 -15.94
CA ALA A 151 1.85 -5.00 -16.98
C ALA A 151 2.77 -3.77 -16.92
N PRO A 152 3.09 -3.14 -18.07
CA PRO A 152 3.83 -1.88 -18.11
C PRO A 152 2.93 -0.71 -17.69
N SER A 153 2.59 -0.66 -16.40
CA SER A 153 1.73 0.35 -15.79
C SER A 153 2.55 1.38 -15.03
N LEU A 154 2.36 2.65 -15.36
CA LEU A 154 3.04 3.76 -14.70
C LEU A 154 2.63 3.88 -13.22
N PRO A 155 3.54 4.33 -12.34
CA PRO A 155 3.25 4.52 -10.92
C PRO A 155 2.23 5.62 -10.68
N SER A 156 1.55 5.56 -9.53
CA SER A 156 0.75 6.69 -9.05
C SER A 156 1.63 7.94 -8.90
N LEU A 157 1.11 9.11 -9.29
CA LEU A 157 1.78 10.40 -9.10
C LEU A 157 1.31 11.12 -7.81
N VAL A 158 0.33 10.54 -7.13
CA VAL A 158 -0.28 11.08 -5.90
C VAL A 158 0.29 10.38 -4.67
N MET A 159 0.69 9.11 -4.81
CA MET A 159 1.16 8.28 -3.70
C MET A 159 2.67 8.17 -3.64
N GLY A 160 3.21 8.08 -2.43
CA GLY A 160 4.62 7.80 -2.17
C GLY A 160 5.50 9.05 -2.18
N TRP A 161 6.82 8.81 -2.16
CA TRP A 161 7.81 9.87 -2.07
C TRP A 161 7.89 10.70 -3.35
N VAL A 162 8.22 11.97 -3.15
CA VAL A 162 8.51 12.95 -4.18
C VAL A 162 9.89 13.51 -3.89
N ALA A 163 10.74 13.50 -4.91
CA ALA A 163 12.06 14.10 -4.86
C ALA A 163 12.09 15.34 -5.76
N ILE A 164 12.73 16.40 -5.28
CA ILE A 164 13.20 17.51 -6.10
C ILE A 164 14.71 17.30 -6.32
N TRP A 165 15.11 17.21 -7.58
CA TRP A 165 16.50 16.98 -7.97
C TRP A 165 16.84 17.84 -9.18
N ASP A 166 17.88 18.67 -9.06
CA ASP A 166 18.26 19.70 -10.04
C ASP A 166 17.07 20.59 -10.43
N GLY A 167 16.20 20.90 -9.46
CA GLY A 167 14.99 21.71 -9.65
C GLY A 167 13.81 21.00 -10.33
N PHE A 168 13.93 19.72 -10.68
CA PHE A 168 12.86 18.92 -11.29
C PHE A 168 12.21 17.97 -10.29
N ARG A 169 10.89 17.80 -10.42
CA ARG A 169 10.07 16.95 -9.55
C ARG A 169 9.93 15.54 -10.12
N PHE A 170 10.23 14.53 -9.30
CA PHE A 170 10.09 13.12 -9.66
C PHE A 170 9.31 12.33 -8.60
N SER A 171 8.61 11.28 -9.02
CA SER A 171 8.21 10.23 -8.10
C SER A 171 9.47 9.50 -7.62
N ALA A 172 9.50 9.11 -6.36
CA ALA A 172 10.70 8.60 -5.73
C ALA A 172 10.42 7.40 -4.84
N ASP A 173 11.48 6.63 -4.58
CA ASP A 173 11.54 5.65 -3.50
C ASP A 173 12.93 5.66 -2.87
N LEU A 174 12.96 5.58 -1.54
CA LEU A 174 14.20 5.43 -0.77
C LEU A 174 14.70 3.98 -0.86
N VAL A 175 15.98 3.83 -1.19
CA VAL A 175 16.64 2.52 -1.33
C VAL A 175 17.98 2.49 -0.59
N LYS A 176 18.61 1.31 -0.53
CA LYS A 176 19.93 1.10 0.10
C LYS A 176 19.98 1.66 1.53
N GLU A 177 19.06 1.22 2.37
CA GLU A 177 18.97 1.67 3.77
C GLU A 177 18.85 3.19 3.92
N ASN A 178 18.10 3.84 3.02
CA ASN A 178 17.90 5.29 2.95
C ASN A 178 19.18 6.09 2.68
N THR A 179 20.10 5.55 1.88
CA THR A 179 21.31 6.27 1.41
C THR A 179 21.22 6.74 -0.04
N ALA A 180 20.29 6.16 -0.81
CA ALA A 180 20.04 6.51 -2.21
C ALA A 180 18.54 6.56 -2.49
N VAL A 181 18.19 7.18 -3.62
CA VAL A 181 16.82 7.35 -4.09
C VAL A 181 16.74 6.91 -5.54
N ILE A 182 15.72 6.10 -5.87
CA ILE A 182 15.33 5.84 -7.25
C ILE A 182 14.32 6.90 -7.65
N LEU A 183 14.68 7.72 -8.64
CA LEU A 183 13.82 8.68 -9.30
C LEU A 183 13.09 7.99 -10.45
N ALA A 184 11.79 8.25 -10.58
CA ALA A 184 10.95 7.79 -11.67
C ALA A 184 10.26 8.97 -12.36
N ALA A 185 10.39 9.02 -13.68
CA ALA A 185 9.59 9.88 -14.55
C ALA A 185 8.70 9.04 -15.47
N THR A 186 7.46 9.49 -15.68
CA THR A 186 6.47 8.84 -16.57
C THR A 186 6.62 9.24 -18.04
N SER A 187 7.54 10.16 -18.32
CA SER A 187 7.94 10.62 -19.65
C SER A 187 9.44 10.86 -19.65
N GLN A 188 10.04 10.99 -20.85
CA GLN A 188 11.47 11.29 -20.96
C GLN A 188 11.80 12.58 -20.19
N PRO A 189 12.77 12.54 -19.26
CA PRO A 189 13.21 13.73 -18.54
C PRO A 189 13.88 14.75 -19.47
N PRO A 190 13.93 16.03 -19.08
CA PRO A 190 14.67 17.06 -19.80
C PRO A 190 16.17 16.73 -19.96
N GLU A 191 16.80 17.23 -21.01
CA GLU A 191 18.22 16.92 -21.33
C GLU A 191 19.19 17.39 -20.24
N GLU A 192 18.81 18.44 -19.50
CA GLU A 192 19.56 19.01 -18.38
C GLU A 192 19.74 18.00 -17.24
N VAL A 193 18.79 17.08 -17.09
CA VAL A 193 18.78 16.01 -16.08
C VAL A 193 18.97 14.65 -16.77
N GLY A 194 20.21 14.38 -17.18
CA GLY A 194 20.58 13.16 -17.93
C GLY A 194 20.57 11.87 -17.10
N GLY A 195 21.21 10.82 -17.60
CA GLY A 195 21.50 9.59 -16.83
C GLY A 195 20.31 8.68 -16.50
N PHE A 196 19.12 8.98 -17.03
CA PHE A 196 17.96 8.10 -16.89
C PHE A 196 18.00 6.95 -17.90
N THR A 197 17.49 5.80 -17.48
CA THR A 197 17.31 4.61 -18.32
C THR A 197 15.85 4.19 -18.32
N GLN A 198 15.32 3.79 -19.48
CA GLN A 198 13.96 3.28 -19.58
C GLN A 198 13.83 1.90 -18.93
N THR A 199 12.77 1.69 -18.14
CA THR A 199 12.48 0.43 -17.45
C THR A 199 11.39 -0.37 -18.16
N GLU A 200 11.26 -1.65 -17.81
CA GLU A 200 10.17 -2.52 -18.29
C GLU A 200 8.79 -2.04 -17.85
N ARG A 201 8.70 -1.26 -16.75
CA ARG A 201 7.48 -0.60 -16.29
C ARG A 201 7.03 0.53 -17.21
N GLY A 202 7.88 0.98 -18.14
CA GLY A 202 7.65 2.14 -18.99
C GLY A 202 8.05 3.47 -18.35
N CYS A 203 8.75 3.44 -17.22
CA CYS A 203 9.29 4.64 -16.57
C CYS A 203 10.69 4.96 -17.09
N TRP A 204 11.14 6.18 -16.84
CA TRP A 204 12.55 6.54 -16.86
C TRP A 204 13.07 6.53 -15.43
N ALA A 205 14.09 5.72 -15.18
CA ALA A 205 14.69 5.54 -13.86
C ALA A 205 16.07 6.16 -13.76
N ARG A 206 16.38 6.78 -12.62
CA ARG A 206 17.74 7.15 -12.24
C ARG A 206 17.95 6.95 -10.75
N GLU A 207 19.03 6.30 -10.37
CA GLU A 207 19.48 6.29 -8.98
C GLU A 207 20.34 7.52 -8.70
N VAL A 208 20.07 8.21 -7.60
CA VAL A 208 20.89 9.31 -7.09
C VAL A 208 21.17 9.13 -5.60
N PRO A 209 22.32 9.59 -5.09
CA PRO A 209 22.54 9.68 -3.65
C PRO A 209 21.47 10.55 -2.99
N LEU A 210 21.00 10.17 -1.79
CA LEU A 210 20.05 10.98 -1.04
C LEU A 210 20.59 12.38 -0.72
N SER A 211 21.91 12.51 -0.55
CA SER A 211 22.61 13.78 -0.30
C SER A 211 22.55 14.77 -1.45
N ASP A 212 22.24 14.29 -2.67
CA ASP A 212 22.28 15.10 -3.88
C ASP A 212 20.90 15.69 -4.21
N LEU A 213 19.86 15.31 -3.45
CA LEU A 213 18.51 15.85 -3.61
C LEU A 213 18.39 17.25 -3.03
N ASP A 214 17.65 18.11 -3.74
CA ASP A 214 17.24 19.43 -3.21
C ASP A 214 16.23 19.22 -2.07
N GLU A 215 15.23 18.37 -2.31
CA GLU A 215 14.19 18.04 -1.35
C GLU A 215 13.71 16.59 -1.50
N LEU A 216 13.27 15.99 -0.39
CA LEU A 216 12.58 14.70 -0.37
C LEU A 216 11.46 14.75 0.65
N PHE A 217 10.23 14.54 0.19
CA PHE A 217 9.03 14.54 1.02
C PHE A 217 7.99 13.57 0.48
N GLU A 218 7.06 13.15 1.33
CA GLU A 218 5.88 12.43 0.91
C GLU A 218 4.68 13.40 0.90
N LEU A 219 3.84 13.30 -0.12
CA LEU A 219 2.60 14.06 -0.18
C LEU A 219 1.45 13.27 0.45
N ASN A 220 0.87 13.83 1.50
CA ASN A 220 -0.39 13.37 2.04
C ASN A 220 -1.49 14.37 1.70
N SER A 221 -2.33 14.03 0.72
CA SER A 221 -3.47 14.84 0.32
C SER A 221 -4.72 14.39 1.07
N THR A 222 -5.31 15.28 1.86
CA THR A 222 -6.52 15.01 2.65
C THR A 222 -7.68 15.89 2.19
N CYS A 223 -8.90 15.43 2.42
CA CYS A 223 -10.11 16.22 2.18
C CYS A 223 -11.28 15.75 3.05
N ARG A 224 -12.38 16.50 3.02
CA ARG A 224 -13.70 16.07 3.51
C ARG A 224 -14.65 15.77 2.38
N PHE A 225 -15.40 14.68 2.52
CA PHE A 225 -16.52 14.34 1.65
C PHE A 225 -17.71 13.94 2.53
N LYS A 226 -18.87 14.59 2.32
CA LYS A 226 -20.07 14.41 3.17
C LYS A 226 -19.81 14.55 4.68
N GLY A 227 -18.88 15.44 5.05
CA GLY A 227 -18.48 15.71 6.44
C GLY A 227 -17.42 14.76 7.00
N GLU A 228 -17.17 13.64 6.34
CA GLU A 228 -16.25 12.59 6.76
C GLU A 228 -14.83 12.79 6.20
N PRO A 229 -13.78 12.32 6.91
CA PRO A 229 -12.38 12.50 6.48
C PRO A 229 -11.94 11.44 5.46
N PHE A 230 -11.19 11.89 4.46
CA PHE A 230 -10.62 11.04 3.41
C PHE A 230 -9.19 11.46 3.04
N ARG A 231 -8.45 10.51 2.46
CA ARG A 231 -7.22 10.76 1.69
C ARG A 231 -7.51 10.68 0.20
N ILE A 232 -6.93 11.59 -0.58
CA ILE A 232 -6.95 11.53 -2.05
C ILE A 232 -5.81 10.62 -2.48
N THR A 233 -6.10 9.47 -3.08
CA THR A 233 -5.08 8.46 -3.42
C THR A 233 -4.88 8.24 -4.91
N ALA A 234 -5.77 8.79 -5.74
CA ALA A 234 -5.54 8.94 -7.17
C ALA A 234 -6.32 10.13 -7.72
N VAL A 235 -5.83 10.68 -8.82
CA VAL A 235 -6.52 11.70 -9.61
C VAL A 235 -6.62 11.19 -11.05
N SER A 236 -7.84 11.18 -11.57
CA SER A 236 -8.14 10.93 -12.98
C SER A 236 -8.94 12.11 -13.56
N HIS A 237 -9.26 12.03 -14.85
CA HIS A 237 -10.09 13.04 -15.51
C HIS A 237 -11.29 12.36 -16.18
N ASP A 238 -12.46 12.99 -16.08
CA ASP A 238 -13.65 12.70 -16.89
C ASP A 238 -13.99 13.98 -17.67
N GLY A 239 -13.59 14.01 -18.95
CA GLY A 239 -13.55 15.24 -19.74
C GLY A 239 -12.63 16.28 -19.10
N GLU A 240 -13.17 17.46 -18.78
CA GLU A 240 -12.45 18.55 -18.11
C GLU A 240 -12.51 18.45 -16.57
N THR A 241 -13.30 17.52 -16.03
CA THR A 241 -13.50 17.40 -14.58
C THR A 241 -12.43 16.48 -13.98
N ARG A 242 -11.69 16.96 -12.98
CA ARG A 242 -10.85 16.09 -12.17
C ARG A 242 -11.72 15.22 -11.27
N VAL A 243 -11.42 13.93 -11.27
CA VAL A 243 -12.08 12.92 -10.44
C VAL A 243 -11.06 12.41 -9.44
N PHE A 244 -11.41 12.49 -8.16
CA PHE A 244 -10.57 12.01 -7.07
C PHE A 244 -11.02 10.62 -6.66
N ARG A 245 -10.05 9.70 -6.52
CA ARG A 245 -10.25 8.49 -5.75
C ARG A 245 -9.96 8.81 -4.28
N LEU A 246 -10.94 8.56 -3.42
CA LEU A 246 -10.90 8.83 -2.00
C LEU A 246 -10.80 7.54 -1.20
N PHE A 247 -9.83 7.46 -0.31
CA PHE A 247 -9.69 6.43 0.72
C PHE A 247 -10.26 6.96 2.04
N TYR A 248 -11.19 6.24 2.65
CA TYR A 248 -11.84 6.67 3.90
C TYR A 248 -10.92 6.48 5.11
N THR A 249 -10.67 7.55 5.86
CA THR A 249 -9.80 7.53 7.05
C THR A 249 -10.56 7.76 8.36
N GLY A 250 -11.90 7.72 8.33
CA GLY A 250 -12.71 7.85 9.54
C GLY A 250 -12.84 6.54 10.34
N HIS A 251 -12.35 5.42 9.80
CA HIS A 251 -12.26 4.11 10.46
C HIS A 251 -13.57 3.57 11.08
N ASN A 252 -14.72 4.03 10.60
CA ASN A 252 -16.03 3.59 11.06
C ASN A 252 -16.83 2.93 9.93
N ALA A 253 -16.94 1.60 9.98
CA ALA A 253 -17.67 0.82 8.98
C ALA A 253 -19.17 1.14 8.93
N ASP A 254 -19.81 1.53 10.03
CA ASP A 254 -21.23 1.92 10.01
C ASP A 254 -21.42 3.19 9.19
N THR A 255 -20.56 4.18 9.42
CA THR A 255 -20.56 5.43 8.65
C THR A 255 -20.22 5.21 7.18
N ALA A 256 -19.18 4.42 6.89
CA ALA A 256 -18.76 4.10 5.53
C ALA A 256 -19.87 3.37 4.74
N GLU A 257 -20.52 2.40 5.36
CA GLU A 257 -21.61 1.63 4.73
C GLU A 257 -22.88 2.47 4.57
N ALA A 258 -23.20 3.35 5.53
CA ALA A 258 -24.30 4.31 5.39
C ALA A 258 -24.10 5.27 4.22
N MET A 259 -22.85 5.67 3.95
CA MET A 259 -22.46 6.46 2.78
C MET A 259 -22.42 5.67 1.47
N ARG A 260 -22.57 4.33 1.53
CA ARG A 260 -22.46 3.40 0.40
C ARG A 260 -21.08 3.46 -0.28
N LEU A 261 -20.02 3.60 0.51
CA LEU A 261 -18.66 3.47 -0.01
C LEU A 261 -18.41 2.06 -0.54
N ASN A 262 -17.53 1.94 -1.52
CA ASN A 262 -17.06 0.64 -2.00
C ASN A 262 -16.15 0.01 -0.94
N LYS A 263 -16.30 -1.30 -0.70
CA LYS A 263 -15.41 -2.08 0.16
C LYS A 263 -14.51 -2.96 -0.71
N SER A 264 -13.20 -2.79 -0.62
CA SER A 264 -12.23 -3.65 -1.34
C SER A 264 -11.56 -4.69 -0.43
N ASP A 265 -11.54 -4.45 0.87
CA ASP A 265 -11.00 -5.37 1.87
C ASP A 265 -11.66 -5.10 3.23
N ALA A 266 -11.41 -5.95 4.24
CA ALA A 266 -11.74 -5.65 5.62
C ALA A 266 -11.14 -4.28 6.04
N GLY A 267 -11.97 -3.42 6.61
CA GLY A 267 -11.65 -2.04 7.00
C GLY A 267 -11.38 -1.05 5.87
N VAL A 268 -11.26 -1.49 4.61
CA VAL A 268 -10.88 -0.63 3.49
C VAL A 268 -12.11 -0.19 2.69
N TYR A 269 -12.45 1.10 2.84
CA TYR A 269 -13.56 1.75 2.16
C TYR A 269 -13.08 2.90 1.27
N TRP A 270 -13.64 3.01 0.07
CA TRP A 270 -13.24 4.03 -0.90
C TRP A 270 -14.38 4.45 -1.83
N THR A 271 -14.21 5.59 -2.49
CA THR A 271 -15.11 6.06 -3.57
C THR A 271 -14.35 6.86 -4.60
N THR A 272 -15.00 7.18 -5.72
CA THR A 272 -14.53 8.17 -6.69
C THR A 272 -15.56 9.28 -6.81
N VAL A 273 -15.13 10.53 -6.70
CA VAL A 273 -16.01 11.69 -6.78
C VAL A 273 -15.36 12.80 -7.61
N PRO A 274 -16.15 13.64 -8.31
CA PRO A 274 -15.65 14.90 -8.85
C PRO A 274 -14.99 15.75 -7.76
N GLU A 275 -13.93 16.49 -8.12
CA GLU A 275 -13.27 17.39 -7.17
C GLU A 275 -14.19 18.45 -6.54
N THR A 276 -15.28 18.78 -7.24
CA THR A 276 -16.26 19.79 -6.80
C THR A 276 -17.13 19.30 -5.65
N GLU A 277 -17.12 18.00 -5.35
CA GLU A 277 -17.86 17.41 -4.23
C GLU A 277 -17.05 17.33 -2.93
N VAL A 278 -15.73 17.62 -2.98
CA VAL A 278 -14.87 17.60 -1.79
C VAL A 278 -14.63 19.00 -1.24
N THR A 279 -14.36 19.07 0.06
CA THR A 279 -14.06 20.30 0.79
C THR A 279 -12.80 20.10 1.63
N ASP A 280 -12.27 21.17 2.23
CA ASP A 280 -11.11 21.13 3.12
C ASP A 280 -9.92 20.34 2.53
N VAL A 281 -9.62 20.60 1.25
CA VAL A 281 -8.48 19.96 0.57
C VAL A 281 -7.19 20.53 1.13
N GLU A 282 -6.40 19.67 1.77
CA GLU A 282 -5.10 20.01 2.34
C GLU A 282 -4.02 19.13 1.72
N LEU A 283 -2.87 19.74 1.42
CA LEU A 283 -1.69 19.04 0.93
C LEU A 283 -0.60 19.14 1.98
N ILE A 284 -0.34 18.04 2.67
CA ILE A 284 0.66 17.96 3.73
C ILE A 284 1.93 17.35 3.14
N GLN A 285 3.06 18.03 3.32
CA GLN A 285 4.38 17.51 2.98
C GLN A 285 5.03 16.92 4.24
N ASN A 286 5.19 15.61 4.27
CA ASN A 286 5.90 14.91 5.34
C ASN A 286 7.35 14.72 4.94
N THR A 287 8.29 15.35 5.65
CA THR A 287 9.72 15.17 5.35
C THR A 287 10.31 13.98 6.11
N LEU A 288 11.43 13.43 5.63
CA LEU A 288 12.11 12.32 6.30
C LEU A 288 12.52 12.64 7.75
N LYS A 289 12.79 13.92 8.06
CA LYS A 289 13.11 14.37 9.42
C LYS A 289 11.89 14.25 10.33
N ASP A 290 10.74 14.72 9.87
CA ASP A 290 9.49 14.73 10.65
C ASP A 290 9.02 13.30 10.95
N LEU A 291 9.22 12.39 10.00
CA LEU A 291 8.82 10.98 10.13
C LEU A 291 9.72 10.16 11.08
N ARG A 292 10.91 10.65 11.44
CA ARG A 292 11.81 9.98 12.39
C ARG A 292 11.60 10.41 13.85
N VAL A 293 10.77 11.42 14.12
CA VAL A 293 10.56 11.95 15.49
C VAL A 293 9.53 11.11 16.28
N GLY A 294 8.96 10.06 15.69
CA GLY A 294 7.92 9.22 16.30
C GLY A 294 8.31 7.78 16.66
N SER A 295 9.60 7.41 16.63
CA SER A 295 10.07 6.05 16.99
C SER A 295 10.42 5.90 18.46
#